data_AF-A0A8J6P2A1-F1
#
_entry.id   AF-A0A8J6P2A1-F1
#
_cell.length_a   1.000
_cell.length_b   1.000
_cell.length_c   1.000
_cell.angle_alpha   90.00
_cell.angle_beta   90.00
_cell.angle_gamma   90.00
#
_symmetry.space_group_name_H-M   'P 1'
#
loop_
_entity.id
_entity.type
_entity.pdbx_description
1 polymer ?
#
loop_
_entity_poly.entity_id
_entity_poly.type
_entity_poly.pdbx_seq_one_letter_code
_entity_poly.pdbx_strand_id
1 'polypeptide(L)'
;MDGVTTAIILGAGASYCYEDGKSNFPTQENIVGKLLAGIDTNSGEGAPTFSTDTGLKHSFQLGQYLRKRFNIPEDPSKKMAKTDFWTILQEKGFTLESLYSVLENDIRSADKGWWILEDFEAIIRSSVTEPNTMREPNKVCKYHKMLCEALEPGDFIINFNWDSLMADALLFHSHFWFPTTGLGISNVFPLMRKGQKSLQISSLIQLFHVHGAIFLFEWDHKTDNSGQPTTLYLGPKSYSRMSSVARLLGVEHNKNGGTTKITRKASDEEIRRNTLGHIFFKDEWFKPIFMPPSRYKELYKHWYPTVMRRRIHSLLPLTQKIIIAGYSFPEADIDHLGKLFVKDVIRPDLELKVINPSNQEKHFQKRVKEVFPQVEKLDCSIQDFREYCKSLPTSFTYDD
;
A
#
# COMPACT_ATOMS: atom_id res chain seq x y z
N MET A 1 -17.31 -16.09 -8.27
CA MET A 1 -18.00 -15.70 -7.02
C MET A 1 -19.50 -16.05 -7.03
N ASP A 2 -19.86 -17.27 -7.43
CA ASP A 2 -21.24 -17.80 -7.36
C ASP A 2 -22.33 -16.94 -8.04
N GLY A 3 -21.98 -16.08 -9.01
CA GLY A 3 -22.95 -15.25 -9.73
C GLY A 3 -23.47 -14.04 -8.95
N VAL A 4 -22.90 -13.72 -7.79
CA VAL A 4 -23.36 -12.62 -6.92
C VAL A 4 -22.33 -11.50 -6.82
N THR A 5 -22.80 -10.25 -6.77
CA THR A 5 -21.91 -9.10 -6.57
C THR A 5 -21.23 -9.15 -5.21
N THR A 6 -19.92 -9.34 -5.25
CA THR A 6 -19.09 -9.56 -4.07
C THR A 6 -18.12 -8.40 -3.86
N ALA A 7 -18.10 -7.88 -2.63
CA ALA A 7 -17.08 -6.94 -2.17
C ALA A 7 -16.02 -7.69 -1.37
N ILE A 8 -14.74 -7.52 -1.72
CA ILE A 8 -13.63 -8.20 -1.06
C ILE A 8 -12.76 -7.18 -0.35
N ILE A 9 -12.68 -7.27 0.97
CA ILE A 9 -11.85 -6.41 1.80
C ILE A 9 -10.53 -7.13 2.08
N LEU A 10 -9.42 -6.56 1.63
CA LEU A 10 -8.09 -7.12 1.84
C LEU A 10 -7.31 -6.26 2.85
N GLY A 11 -6.75 -6.93 3.86
CA GLY A 11 -5.83 -6.33 4.84
C GLY A 11 -4.44 -6.96 4.82
N ALA A 12 -3.59 -6.50 5.74
CA ALA A 12 -2.17 -6.84 5.76
C ALA A 12 -1.90 -8.36 5.86
N GLY A 13 -2.79 -9.12 6.52
CA GLY A 13 -2.69 -10.58 6.61
C GLY A 13 -2.90 -11.30 5.27
N ALA A 14 -3.69 -10.74 4.34
CA ALA A 14 -3.78 -11.30 2.99
C ALA A 14 -2.47 -11.10 2.22
N SER A 15 -1.82 -9.95 2.45
CA SER A 15 -0.49 -9.63 1.94
C SER A 15 0.64 -10.44 2.60
N TYR A 16 0.46 -10.88 3.84
CA TYR A 16 1.39 -11.80 4.53
C TYR A 16 1.48 -13.15 3.83
N CYS A 17 0.41 -13.60 3.18
CA CYS A 17 0.40 -14.82 2.38
C CYS A 17 1.19 -14.70 1.07
N TYR A 18 2.00 -13.65 0.84
CA TYR A 18 2.81 -13.52 -0.36
C TYR A 18 3.65 -14.78 -0.63
N GLU A 19 3.41 -15.38 -1.79
CA GLU A 19 4.14 -16.54 -2.28
C GLU A 19 4.13 -16.47 -3.81
N ASP A 20 5.29 -16.23 -4.43
CA ASP A 20 5.45 -16.22 -5.89
C ASP A 20 6.10 -17.50 -6.43
N GLY A 21 6.09 -18.58 -5.63
CA GLY A 21 6.74 -19.84 -5.90
C GLY A 21 8.27 -19.81 -5.76
N LYS A 22 8.87 -18.66 -5.45
CA LYS A 22 10.32 -18.51 -5.20
C LYS A 22 10.63 -17.84 -3.88
N SER A 23 9.73 -16.98 -3.38
CA SER A 23 9.94 -16.17 -2.20
C SER A 23 8.65 -15.98 -1.41
N ASN A 24 8.80 -15.87 -0.09
CA ASN A 24 7.70 -15.78 0.89
C ASN A 24 7.74 -14.47 1.68
N PHE A 25 8.24 -13.38 1.07
CA PHE A 25 8.46 -12.13 1.79
C PHE A 25 7.12 -11.45 2.15
N PRO A 26 6.76 -11.34 3.44
CA PRO A 26 5.54 -10.64 3.83
C PRO A 26 5.68 -9.16 3.47
N THR A 27 4.71 -8.59 2.76
CA THR A 27 4.88 -7.24 2.21
C THR A 27 4.59 -6.12 3.21
N GLN A 28 3.75 -6.37 4.23
CA GLN A 28 3.24 -5.30 5.11
C GLN A 28 3.24 -5.59 6.60
N GLU A 29 2.89 -6.81 7.03
CA GLU A 29 2.72 -7.13 8.46
C GLU A 29 4.01 -6.93 9.27
N ASN A 30 5.17 -7.05 8.63
CA ASN A 30 6.48 -6.85 9.28
C ASN A 30 7.26 -5.66 8.69
N ILE A 31 6.59 -4.56 8.33
CA ILE A 31 7.24 -3.33 7.86
C ILE A 31 8.35 -2.90 8.82
N VAL A 32 8.09 -2.91 10.13
CA VAL A 32 9.08 -2.55 11.16
C VAL A 32 10.26 -3.53 11.16
N GLY A 33 10.02 -4.84 11.05
CA GLY A 33 11.10 -5.83 10.94
C GLY A 33 11.89 -5.76 9.63
N LYS A 34 11.29 -5.29 8.53
CA LYS A 34 12.02 -5.01 7.28
C LYS A 34 12.97 -3.82 7.42
N LEU A 35 12.61 -2.81 8.21
CA LEU A 35 13.51 -1.69 8.52
C LEU A 35 14.76 -2.17 9.29
N LEU A 36 14.68 -3.32 9.95
CA LEU A 36 15.76 -3.92 10.74
C LEU A 36 16.70 -4.82 9.95
N ALA A 37 16.23 -5.45 8.88
CA ALA A 37 16.99 -6.49 8.16
C ALA A 37 18.21 -5.95 7.37
N GLY A 38 18.36 -4.62 7.26
CA GLY A 38 19.42 -4.00 6.48
C GLY A 38 19.19 -4.23 4.99
N ILE A 39 18.90 -3.17 4.25
CA ILE A 39 18.71 -3.28 2.81
C ILE A 39 20.09 -3.35 2.19
N ASP A 40 20.37 -4.46 1.51
CA ASP A 40 21.68 -4.76 0.95
C ASP A 40 22.12 -3.63 0.00
N THR A 41 23.06 -2.82 0.46
CA THR A 41 23.60 -1.67 -0.27
C THR A 41 24.59 -2.08 -1.37
N ASN A 42 24.81 -3.38 -1.59
CA ASN A 42 25.85 -3.87 -2.49
C ASN A 42 25.51 -3.83 -3.99
N SER A 43 24.35 -3.28 -4.40
CA SER A 43 24.13 -3.00 -5.83
C SER A 43 24.80 -1.68 -6.22
N GLY A 44 26.08 -1.75 -6.60
CA GLY A 44 26.88 -0.63 -7.12
C GLY A 44 26.36 0.04 -8.40
N GLU A 45 25.08 -0.13 -8.74
CA GLU A 45 24.44 0.38 -9.95
C GLU A 45 23.00 0.83 -9.64
N GLY A 46 22.84 1.95 -8.93
CA GLY A 46 21.50 2.50 -8.71
C GLY A 46 21.52 3.84 -8.00
N ALA A 47 20.60 4.74 -8.38
CA ALA A 47 20.34 5.93 -7.59
C ALA A 47 19.84 5.52 -6.19
N PRO A 48 20.10 6.31 -5.14
CA PRO A 48 19.64 6.00 -3.80
C PRO A 48 18.13 5.76 -3.81
N THR A 49 17.70 4.55 -3.45
CA THR A 49 16.31 4.30 -3.10
C THR A 49 16.11 4.68 -1.64
N PHE A 50 14.88 5.07 -1.29
CA PHE A 50 14.46 5.44 0.07
C PHE A 50 14.86 4.46 1.17
N SER A 51 15.01 3.22 0.75
CA SER A 51 15.23 2.06 1.55
C SER A 51 16.74 1.79 1.74
N THR A 52 17.62 2.56 1.08
CA THR A 52 19.06 2.58 1.37
C THR A 52 19.39 3.46 2.57
N ASP A 53 20.63 3.35 3.05
CA ASP A 53 21.24 4.24 4.04
C ASP A 53 20.88 5.72 3.86
N THR A 54 20.71 6.19 2.62
CA THR A 54 20.41 7.60 2.24
C THR A 54 19.04 8.08 2.73
N GLY A 55 17.97 7.31 2.57
CA GLY A 55 16.64 7.68 3.10
C GLY A 55 16.62 7.67 4.63
N LEU A 56 17.37 6.74 5.23
CA LEU A 56 17.61 6.68 6.67
C LEU A 56 18.60 7.75 7.18
N LYS A 57 19.40 8.41 6.33
CA LYS A 57 20.19 9.59 6.73
C LYS A 57 19.28 10.79 6.95
N HIS A 58 18.19 10.91 6.19
CA HIS A 58 17.19 11.94 6.40
C HIS A 58 16.31 11.66 7.63
N SER A 59 16.12 10.39 7.99
CA SER A 59 15.47 9.99 9.26
C SER A 59 16.34 10.23 10.50
N PHE A 60 17.50 10.88 10.41
CA PHE A 60 18.35 11.13 11.59
C PHE A 60 17.59 11.91 12.67
N GLN A 61 16.83 12.92 12.27
CA GLN A 61 16.06 13.72 13.21
C GLN A 61 14.88 12.92 13.80
N LEU A 62 14.21 12.07 13.00
CA LEU A 62 13.22 11.10 13.50
C LEU A 62 13.85 10.12 14.51
N GLY A 63 15.05 9.59 14.21
CA GLY A 63 15.79 8.69 15.09
C GLY A 63 16.19 9.35 16.41
N GLN A 64 16.72 10.58 16.36
CA GLN A 64 17.02 11.37 17.56
C GLN A 64 15.76 11.64 18.38
N TYR A 65 14.66 12.00 17.71
CA TYR A 65 13.37 12.20 18.36
C TYR A 65 12.91 10.93 19.09
N LEU A 66 12.88 9.79 18.40
CA LEU A 66 12.46 8.50 18.95
C LEU A 66 13.35 8.08 20.12
N ARG A 67 14.67 8.21 19.99
CA ARG A 67 15.62 7.91 21.08
C ARG A 67 15.33 8.74 22.32
N LYS A 68 15.18 10.05 22.15
CA LYS A 68 14.85 10.96 23.25
C LYS A 68 13.49 10.63 23.87
N ARG A 69 12.47 10.40 23.04
CA ARG A 69 11.09 10.15 23.47
C ARG A 69 10.92 8.85 24.25
N PHE A 70 11.71 7.83 23.92
CA PHE A 70 11.62 6.50 24.51
C PHE A 70 12.81 6.13 25.40
N ASN A 71 13.66 7.12 25.74
CA ASN A 71 14.88 6.96 26.54
C ASN A 71 15.77 5.82 26.04
N ILE A 72 15.99 5.76 24.72
CA ILE A 72 16.84 4.76 24.08
C ILE A 72 18.25 5.36 23.96
N PRO A 73 19.25 4.88 24.75
CA PRO A 73 20.58 5.45 24.74
C PRO A 73 21.24 5.26 23.37
N GLU A 74 22.05 6.25 22.97
CA GLU A 74 23.00 6.08 21.88
C GLU A 74 24.18 5.25 22.41
N ASP A 75 24.49 4.12 21.76
CA ASP A 75 25.66 3.31 22.09
C ASP A 75 26.75 3.61 21.04
N PRO A 76 27.77 4.42 21.38
CA PRO A 76 28.80 4.82 20.44
C PRO A 76 29.75 3.68 20.06
N SER A 77 29.76 2.58 20.84
CA SER A 77 30.70 1.48 20.72
C SER A 77 30.26 0.45 19.67
N LYS A 78 28.95 0.29 19.53
CA LYS A 78 28.36 -0.37 18.37
C LYS A 78 28.38 0.68 17.27
N LYS A 79 28.94 0.40 16.10
CA LYS A 79 28.66 1.19 14.89
C LYS A 79 27.17 1.01 14.54
N MET A 80 26.27 1.50 15.39
CA MET A 80 24.84 1.17 15.32
C MET A 80 24.33 1.69 13.99
N ALA A 81 23.77 0.78 13.21
CA ALA A 81 22.97 1.16 12.06
C ALA A 81 21.90 2.15 12.54
N LYS A 82 21.57 3.15 11.72
CA LYS A 82 20.64 4.25 12.03
C LYS A 82 19.19 3.80 12.32
N THR A 83 18.96 2.51 12.57
CA THR A 83 17.70 1.79 12.65
C THR A 83 17.61 0.85 13.86
N ASP A 84 18.67 0.72 14.65
CA ASP A 84 18.74 -0.10 15.88
C ASP A 84 17.61 0.14 16.90
N PHE A 85 17.11 1.38 16.98
CA PHE A 85 16.04 1.74 17.90
C PHE A 85 14.72 1.05 17.53
N TRP A 86 14.50 0.61 16.29
CA TRP A 86 13.28 -0.10 15.90
C TRP A 86 13.15 -1.45 16.62
N THR A 87 14.25 -2.20 16.82
CA THR A 87 14.23 -3.48 17.55
C THR A 87 13.80 -3.25 18.98
N ILE A 88 14.36 -2.23 19.62
CA ILE A 88 14.04 -1.86 21.00
C ILE A 88 12.58 -1.41 21.11
N LEU A 89 12.05 -0.67 20.13
CA LEU A 89 10.63 -0.29 20.10
C LEU A 89 9.72 -1.51 19.92
N GLN A 90 10.10 -2.47 19.07
CA GLN A 90 9.36 -3.71 18.87
C GLN A 90 9.38 -4.58 20.13
N GLU A 91 10.52 -4.73 20.80
CA GLU A 91 10.65 -5.42 22.10
C GLU A 91 9.81 -4.75 23.19
N LYS A 92 9.61 -3.43 23.10
CA LYS A 92 8.68 -2.67 23.96
C LYS A 92 7.21 -2.83 23.56
N GLY A 93 6.89 -3.64 22.55
CA GLY A 93 5.52 -3.94 22.11
C GLY A 93 4.90 -2.90 21.19
N PHE A 94 5.70 -1.99 20.60
CA PHE A 94 5.18 -1.05 19.61
C PHE A 94 4.89 -1.74 18.28
N THR A 95 3.69 -1.51 17.75
CA THR A 95 3.32 -1.80 16.36
C THR A 95 3.52 -0.54 15.51
N LEU A 96 3.36 -0.66 14.20
CA LEU A 96 3.41 0.49 13.30
C LEU A 96 2.36 1.55 13.71
N GLU A 97 1.13 1.13 13.97
CA GLU A 97 -0.01 1.97 14.30
C GLU A 97 0.15 2.60 15.69
N SER A 98 0.58 1.82 16.69
CA SER A 98 0.74 2.36 18.04
C SER A 98 1.87 3.37 18.11
N LEU A 99 2.97 3.14 17.37
CA LEU A 99 4.07 4.08 17.28
C LEU A 99 3.69 5.34 16.50
N TYR A 100 3.02 5.19 15.35
CA TYR A 100 2.54 6.33 14.56
C TYR A 100 1.58 7.21 15.39
N SER A 101 0.66 6.58 16.13
CA SER A 101 -0.27 7.27 17.03
C SER A 101 0.44 8.07 18.12
N VAL A 102 1.51 7.53 18.73
CA VAL A 102 2.31 8.28 19.74
C VAL A 102 2.96 9.50 19.09
N LEU A 103 3.63 9.33 17.96
CA LEU A 103 4.27 10.43 17.23
C LEU A 103 3.27 11.51 16.86
N GLU A 104 2.13 11.11 16.30
CA GLU A 104 1.08 12.00 15.85
C GLU A 104 0.49 12.83 17.01
N ASN A 105 0.26 12.21 18.16
CA ASN A 105 -0.23 12.91 19.35
C ASN A 105 0.80 13.90 19.92
N ASP A 106 2.07 13.51 19.98
CA ASP A 106 3.13 14.37 20.50
C ASP A 106 3.34 15.60 19.61
N ILE A 107 3.40 15.41 18.29
CA ILE A 107 3.61 16.47 17.29
C ILE A 107 2.44 17.45 17.26
N ARG A 108 1.20 16.92 17.29
CA ARG A 108 0.00 17.76 17.33
C ARG A 108 -0.05 18.62 18.59
N SER A 109 0.33 18.05 19.73
CA SER A 109 0.33 18.79 21.01
C SER A 109 1.38 19.91 21.03
N ALA A 110 2.45 19.77 20.26
CA ALA A 110 3.52 20.76 20.15
C ALA A 110 3.27 21.83 19.08
N ASP A 111 2.26 21.64 18.20
CA ASP A 111 1.99 22.45 16.99
C ASP A 111 3.24 22.68 16.10
N LYS A 112 4.21 21.76 16.17
CA LYS A 112 5.50 21.82 15.48
C LYS A 112 6.02 20.40 15.26
N GLY A 113 6.79 20.21 14.19
CA GLY A 113 7.46 18.93 13.92
C GLY A 113 6.73 18.01 12.95
N TRP A 114 5.78 18.51 12.15
CA TRP A 114 5.08 17.75 11.11
C TRP A 114 6.02 16.98 10.16
N TRP A 115 7.21 17.54 9.88
CA TRP A 115 8.24 16.88 9.07
C TRP A 115 8.68 15.51 9.62
N ILE A 116 8.56 15.26 10.95
CA ILE A 116 8.85 13.95 11.56
C ILE A 116 7.87 12.89 11.06
N LEU A 117 6.57 13.24 10.98
CA LEU A 117 5.56 12.34 10.41
C LEU A 117 5.81 12.14 8.93
N GLU A 118 6.08 13.20 8.17
CA GLU A 118 6.35 13.09 6.73
C GLU A 118 7.53 12.15 6.44
N ASP A 119 8.60 12.23 7.24
CA ASP A 119 9.76 11.35 7.14
C ASP A 119 9.42 9.91 7.54
N PHE A 120 8.65 9.72 8.61
CA PHE A 120 8.23 8.38 9.02
C PHE A 120 7.33 7.73 7.96
N GLU A 121 6.42 8.48 7.36
CA GLU A 121 5.59 8.01 6.26
C GLU A 121 6.39 7.67 5.00
N ALA A 122 7.43 8.46 4.69
CA ALA A 122 8.34 8.15 3.59
C ALA A 122 9.05 6.81 3.81
N ILE A 123 9.47 6.53 5.05
CA ILE A 123 10.03 5.24 5.46
C ILE A 123 9.00 4.12 5.27
N ILE A 124 7.77 4.29 5.78
CA ILE A 124 6.68 3.31 5.60
C ILE A 124 6.47 3.01 4.12
N ARG A 125 6.24 4.03 3.28
CA ARG A 125 6.06 3.85 1.83
C ARG A 125 7.18 3.03 1.23
N SER A 126 8.42 3.35 1.57
CA SER A 126 9.60 2.68 1.03
C SER A 126 9.78 1.23 1.48
N SER A 127 9.41 0.91 2.72
CA SER A 127 9.49 -0.46 3.25
C SER A 127 8.53 -1.40 2.53
N VAL A 128 7.46 -0.85 1.93
CA VAL A 128 6.48 -1.59 1.13
C VAL A 128 6.94 -1.68 -0.34
N THR A 129 8.08 -1.09 -0.75
CA THR A 129 8.50 -1.07 -2.17
C THR A 129 9.24 -2.31 -2.66
N GLU A 130 9.77 -3.17 -1.79
CA GLU A 130 10.42 -4.43 -2.20
C GLU A 130 9.51 -5.42 -2.97
N PRO A 131 8.21 -5.56 -2.69
CA PRO A 131 7.33 -6.32 -3.58
C PRO A 131 7.30 -5.76 -5.02
N ASN A 132 7.54 -4.46 -5.25
CA ASN A 132 7.60 -3.88 -6.59
C ASN A 132 8.91 -4.17 -7.36
N THR A 133 9.59 -5.29 -7.08
CA THR A 133 10.57 -5.86 -8.00
C THR A 133 9.89 -6.22 -9.34
N MET A 134 10.67 -6.52 -10.38
CA MET A 134 10.13 -6.88 -11.70
C MET A 134 9.31 -8.17 -11.58
N ARG A 135 7.99 -8.04 -11.41
CA ARG A 135 7.04 -9.16 -11.40
C ARG A 135 6.53 -9.43 -12.80
N GLU A 136 6.91 -10.60 -13.29
CA GLU A 136 6.41 -11.22 -14.50
C GLU A 136 5.12 -11.98 -14.18
N PRO A 137 4.30 -12.36 -15.19
CA PRO A 137 3.06 -13.09 -14.95
C PRO A 137 3.20 -14.35 -14.06
N ASN A 138 4.35 -15.02 -14.13
CA ASN A 138 4.69 -16.21 -13.33
C ASN A 138 5.28 -15.91 -11.94
N LYS A 139 5.51 -14.63 -11.59
CA LYS A 139 5.98 -14.17 -10.28
C LYS A 139 4.91 -13.38 -9.53
N VAL A 140 3.67 -13.40 -10.00
CA VAL A 140 2.52 -12.88 -9.26
C VAL A 140 2.26 -13.79 -8.07
N CYS A 141 1.89 -13.21 -6.93
CA CYS A 141 1.50 -13.98 -5.75
C CYS A 141 0.41 -15.02 -6.09
N LYS A 142 0.68 -16.30 -5.81
CA LYS A 142 -0.18 -17.45 -6.12
C LYS A 142 -1.61 -17.23 -5.60
N TYR A 143 -1.77 -16.82 -4.35
CA TYR A 143 -3.09 -16.67 -3.75
C TYR A 143 -3.86 -15.46 -4.28
N HIS A 144 -3.18 -14.34 -4.55
CA HIS A 144 -3.83 -13.18 -5.19
C HIS A 144 -4.22 -13.48 -6.64
N LYS A 145 -3.43 -14.30 -7.35
CA LYS A 145 -3.79 -14.84 -8.66
C LYS A 145 -5.06 -15.70 -8.57
N MET A 146 -5.12 -16.66 -7.64
CA MET A 146 -6.30 -17.52 -7.46
C MET A 146 -7.56 -16.69 -7.14
N LEU A 147 -7.44 -15.71 -6.24
CA LEU A 147 -8.51 -14.77 -5.96
C LEU A 147 -8.94 -14.03 -7.23
N CYS A 148 -7.98 -13.50 -7.99
CA CYS A 148 -8.22 -12.75 -9.22
C CYS A 148 -8.95 -13.56 -10.29
N GLU A 149 -8.60 -14.83 -10.48
CA GLU A 149 -9.22 -15.72 -11.47
C GLU A 149 -10.67 -16.07 -11.10
N ALA A 150 -11.02 -16.02 -9.81
CA ALA A 150 -12.36 -16.31 -9.32
C ALA A 150 -13.33 -15.11 -9.35
N LEU A 151 -12.82 -13.91 -9.64
CA LEU A 151 -13.61 -12.68 -9.70
C LEU A 151 -14.52 -12.66 -10.93
N GLU A 152 -15.73 -12.18 -10.72
CA GLU A 152 -16.74 -12.02 -11.77
C GLU A 152 -16.99 -10.54 -12.09
N PRO A 153 -17.52 -10.22 -13.28
CA PRO A 153 -18.00 -8.88 -13.60
C PRO A 153 -18.97 -8.35 -12.53
N GLY A 154 -18.71 -7.14 -12.01
CA GLY A 154 -19.46 -6.51 -10.93
C GLY A 154 -18.76 -6.60 -9.58
N ASP A 155 -17.84 -7.54 -9.39
CA ASP A 155 -17.08 -7.66 -8.15
C ASP A 155 -16.13 -6.47 -7.97
N PHE A 156 -15.84 -6.17 -6.70
CA PHE A 156 -14.88 -5.13 -6.37
C PHE A 156 -14.08 -5.44 -5.11
N ILE A 157 -12.86 -4.93 -5.10
CA ILE A 157 -11.91 -5.14 -4.02
C ILE A 157 -11.68 -3.80 -3.31
N ILE A 158 -11.79 -3.80 -1.99
CA ILE A 158 -11.39 -2.70 -1.11
C ILE A 158 -10.08 -3.13 -0.45
N ASN A 159 -8.97 -2.60 -0.95
CA ASN A 159 -7.64 -2.96 -0.48
C ASN A 159 -7.13 -1.90 0.52
N PHE A 160 -6.86 -2.34 1.75
CA PHE A 160 -6.23 -1.51 2.78
C PHE A 160 -4.70 -1.56 2.71
N ASN A 161 -4.16 -2.42 1.83
CA ASN A 161 -2.73 -2.59 1.65
C ASN A 161 -2.20 -1.53 0.68
N TRP A 162 -1.12 -0.83 1.08
CA TRP A 162 -0.29 0.01 0.21
C TRP A 162 0.48 -0.72 -0.90
N ASP A 163 0.61 -2.05 -0.87
CA ASP A 163 1.37 -2.81 -1.87
C ASP A 163 0.57 -3.03 -3.17
N SER A 164 1.24 -3.61 -4.17
CA SER A 164 0.73 -3.85 -5.52
C SER A 164 0.34 -5.31 -5.80
N LEU A 165 0.29 -6.18 -4.79
CA LEU A 165 0.06 -7.62 -5.04
C LEU A 165 -1.23 -7.89 -5.78
N MET A 166 -2.32 -7.29 -5.33
CA MET A 166 -3.62 -7.45 -5.96
C MET A 166 -3.70 -6.76 -7.32
N ALA A 167 -3.10 -5.56 -7.45
CA ALA A 167 -3.07 -4.82 -8.71
C ALA A 167 -2.31 -5.60 -9.79
N ASP A 168 -1.20 -6.25 -9.43
CA ASP A 168 -0.42 -7.07 -10.34
C ASP A 168 -1.17 -8.34 -10.74
N ALA A 169 -1.86 -8.99 -9.80
CA ALA A 169 -2.71 -10.13 -10.10
C ALA A 169 -3.82 -9.76 -11.11
N LEU A 170 -4.51 -8.65 -10.87
CA LEU A 170 -5.53 -8.14 -11.79
C LEU A 170 -4.95 -7.75 -13.16
N LEU A 171 -3.77 -7.13 -13.19
CA LEU A 171 -3.13 -6.72 -14.44
C LEU A 171 -2.81 -7.91 -15.34
N PHE A 172 -2.31 -9.01 -14.76
CA PHE A 172 -1.81 -10.16 -15.50
C PHE A 172 -2.84 -11.27 -15.70
N HIS A 173 -3.78 -11.46 -14.77
CA HIS A 173 -4.65 -12.65 -14.74
C HIS A 173 -6.15 -12.33 -14.80
N SER A 174 -6.57 -11.08 -14.61
CA SER A 174 -7.96 -10.71 -14.88
C SER A 174 -8.11 -10.35 -16.36
N HIS A 175 -9.22 -10.74 -17.01
CA HIS A 175 -9.61 -10.16 -18.30
C HIS A 175 -10.47 -8.90 -18.16
N PHE A 176 -11.12 -8.73 -17.02
CA PHE A 176 -12.14 -7.70 -16.77
C PHE A 176 -11.63 -6.43 -16.09
N TRP A 177 -10.35 -6.39 -15.71
CA TRP A 177 -9.76 -5.23 -15.05
C TRP A 177 -8.71 -4.52 -15.92
N PHE A 178 -8.79 -3.20 -16.00
CA PHE A 178 -7.85 -2.31 -16.67
C PHE A 178 -7.42 -1.19 -15.71
N PRO A 179 -6.11 -0.87 -15.58
CA PRO A 179 -5.66 0.17 -14.64
C PRO A 179 -6.30 1.55 -14.85
N THR A 180 -6.57 1.91 -16.10
CA THR A 180 -7.14 3.21 -16.50
C THR A 180 -8.52 3.49 -15.91
N THR A 181 -9.30 2.44 -15.66
CA THR A 181 -10.71 2.53 -15.25
C THR A 181 -11.07 1.66 -14.05
N GLY A 182 -10.15 0.81 -13.59
CA GLY A 182 -10.38 -0.19 -12.56
C GLY A 182 -9.87 0.22 -11.18
N LEU A 183 -9.25 1.39 -11.03
CA LEU A 183 -8.73 1.88 -9.75
C LEU A 183 -9.74 2.72 -8.96
N GLY A 184 -10.96 2.91 -9.47
CA GLY A 184 -11.95 3.78 -8.82
C GLY A 184 -11.66 5.28 -8.88
N ILE A 185 -10.69 5.71 -9.70
CA ILE A 185 -10.19 7.09 -9.83
C ILE A 185 -10.47 7.56 -11.27
N SER A 186 -10.91 8.80 -11.48
CA SER A 186 -10.96 9.39 -12.82
C SER A 186 -9.57 9.86 -13.26
N ASN A 187 -9.30 9.85 -14.57
CA ASN A 187 -8.07 10.40 -15.15
C ASN A 187 -6.77 9.73 -14.66
N VAL A 188 -6.73 8.41 -14.77
CA VAL A 188 -5.51 7.62 -14.55
C VAL A 188 -4.67 7.57 -15.83
N PHE A 189 -3.44 8.06 -15.76
CA PHE A 189 -2.43 7.90 -16.79
C PHE A 189 -1.54 6.69 -16.45
N PRO A 190 -1.63 5.58 -17.19
CA PRO A 190 -0.84 4.40 -16.91
C PRO A 190 0.56 4.49 -17.55
N LEU A 191 1.60 4.34 -16.75
CA LEU A 191 2.97 4.18 -17.23
C LEU A 191 3.33 2.68 -17.29
N MET A 192 3.01 2.04 -18.42
CA MET A 192 3.14 0.59 -18.64
C MET A 192 3.89 0.26 -19.95
N ARG A 193 4.29 -1.01 -20.14
CA ARG A 193 4.86 -1.47 -21.43
C ARG A 193 3.79 -1.42 -22.54
N LYS A 194 4.22 -1.10 -23.75
CA LYS A 194 3.38 -1.20 -24.96
C LYS A 194 2.87 -2.64 -25.10
N GLY A 195 1.56 -2.82 -25.28
CA GLY A 195 0.91 -4.14 -25.36
C GLY A 195 0.34 -4.66 -24.04
N GLN A 196 0.69 -4.09 -22.88
CA GLN A 196 -0.09 -4.30 -21.66
C GLN A 196 -1.44 -3.57 -21.78
N LYS A 197 -2.40 -3.94 -20.92
CA LYS A 197 -3.79 -3.43 -20.79
C LYS A 197 -3.92 -1.91 -20.65
N SER A 198 -3.51 -1.19 -21.68
CA SER A 198 -3.52 0.26 -21.83
C SER A 198 -4.74 0.74 -22.61
N LEU A 199 -5.63 -0.18 -22.97
CA LEU A 199 -6.88 0.12 -23.62
C LEU A 199 -7.75 0.96 -22.69
N GLN A 200 -8.42 1.96 -23.26
CA GLN A 200 -9.38 2.79 -22.55
C GLN A 200 -10.76 2.13 -22.59
N ILE A 201 -10.86 0.95 -21.98
CA ILE A 201 -12.09 0.15 -21.86
C ILE A 201 -12.47 0.12 -20.39
N SER A 202 -13.76 0.24 -20.08
CA SER A 202 -14.26 0.16 -18.71
C SER A 202 -13.97 -1.19 -18.08
N SER A 203 -13.37 -1.17 -16.89
CA SER A 203 -13.19 -2.34 -16.05
C SER A 203 -14.54 -2.79 -15.48
N LEU A 204 -14.85 -4.08 -15.58
CA LEU A 204 -16.02 -4.68 -14.94
C LEU A 204 -15.72 -5.11 -13.49
N ILE A 205 -14.44 -5.17 -13.13
CA ILE A 205 -13.97 -5.34 -11.76
C ILE A 205 -13.34 -4.03 -11.29
N GLN A 206 -13.54 -3.66 -10.03
CA GLN A 206 -12.93 -2.47 -9.44
C GLN A 206 -11.97 -2.82 -8.30
N LEU A 207 -10.92 -2.02 -8.13
CA LEU A 207 -9.92 -2.11 -7.07
C LEU A 207 -9.78 -0.74 -6.42
N PHE A 208 -10.19 -0.62 -5.16
CA PHE A 208 -10.11 0.60 -4.36
C PHE A 208 -8.99 0.47 -3.34
N HIS A 209 -7.88 1.18 -3.55
CA HIS A 209 -6.82 1.28 -2.55
C HIS A 209 -7.16 2.38 -1.55
N VAL A 210 -7.88 2.08 -0.47
CA VAL A 210 -8.42 3.11 0.46
C VAL A 210 -7.30 3.94 1.09
N HIS A 211 -6.15 3.32 1.34
CA HIS A 211 -4.98 3.98 1.89
C HIS A 211 -3.98 4.52 0.86
N GLY A 212 -4.39 4.59 -0.41
CA GLY A 212 -3.47 4.82 -1.51
C GLY A 212 -2.57 3.60 -1.75
N ALA A 213 -1.56 3.75 -2.59
CA ALA A 213 -0.64 2.67 -2.91
C ALA A 213 0.71 3.20 -3.40
N ILE A 214 1.75 2.41 -3.22
CA ILE A 214 3.14 2.72 -3.63
C ILE A 214 3.32 2.96 -5.13
N PHE A 215 2.30 2.64 -5.93
CA PHE A 215 2.29 2.74 -7.38
C PHE A 215 1.36 3.85 -7.89
N LEU A 216 0.74 4.63 -7.00
CA LEU A 216 -0.16 5.72 -7.34
C LEU A 216 0.46 7.07 -6.96
N PHE A 217 0.45 8.00 -7.90
CA PHE A 217 1.01 9.33 -7.70
C PHE A 217 0.07 10.38 -8.27
N GLU A 218 -0.10 11.50 -7.57
CA GLU A 218 -0.89 12.64 -8.02
C GLU A 218 0.00 13.72 -8.63
N TRP A 219 -0.49 14.39 -9.67
CA TRP A 219 0.17 15.57 -10.22
C TRP A 219 -0.22 16.81 -9.41
N ASP A 220 0.75 17.42 -8.73
CA ASP A 220 0.53 18.51 -7.76
C ASP A 220 -0.16 19.77 -8.34
N HIS A 221 -0.12 19.97 -9.66
CA HIS A 221 -0.51 21.23 -10.29
C HIS A 221 -1.66 21.13 -11.30
N LYS A 222 -2.18 19.92 -11.57
CA LYS A 222 -3.23 19.73 -12.58
C LYS A 222 -4.40 18.92 -12.07
N THR A 223 -5.52 19.61 -11.86
CA THR A 223 -6.82 19.01 -11.57
C THR A 223 -7.70 18.95 -12.81
N ASP A 224 -8.63 18.00 -12.81
CA ASP A 224 -9.73 17.98 -13.77
C ASP A 224 -10.84 18.96 -13.36
N ASN A 225 -11.91 19.02 -14.15
CA ASN A 225 -13.05 19.91 -13.91
C ASN A 225 -13.78 19.65 -12.57
N SER A 226 -13.54 18.50 -11.93
CA SER A 226 -14.08 18.15 -10.62
C SER A 226 -13.11 18.44 -9.47
N GLY A 227 -11.95 19.02 -9.76
CA GLY A 227 -10.89 19.28 -8.79
C GLY A 227 -10.05 18.05 -8.47
N GLN A 228 -10.21 16.94 -9.20
CA GLN A 228 -9.44 15.72 -8.98
C GLN A 228 -8.11 15.77 -9.76
N PRO A 229 -6.95 15.62 -9.09
CA PRO A 229 -5.66 15.59 -9.75
C PRO A 229 -5.55 14.46 -10.78
N THR A 230 -4.78 14.74 -11.84
CA THR A 230 -4.35 13.67 -12.75
C THR A 230 -3.53 12.64 -11.95
N THR A 231 -3.92 11.37 -12.03
CA THR A 231 -3.26 10.29 -11.28
C THR A 231 -2.38 9.48 -12.20
N LEU A 232 -1.11 9.33 -11.84
CA LEU A 232 -0.14 8.47 -12.51
C LEU A 232 -0.18 7.08 -11.85
N TYR A 233 -0.47 6.06 -12.64
CA TYR A 233 -0.34 4.65 -12.25
C TYR A 233 0.99 4.11 -12.76
N LEU A 234 1.83 3.63 -11.84
CA LEU A 234 3.09 2.97 -12.14
C LEU A 234 2.88 1.45 -12.20
N GLY A 235 2.89 0.86 -13.39
CA GLY A 235 2.84 -0.60 -13.51
C GLY A 235 4.08 -1.31 -12.93
N PRO A 236 4.10 -2.66 -12.90
CA PRO A 236 5.26 -3.44 -12.47
C PRO A 236 6.55 -2.96 -13.15
N LYS A 237 7.67 -2.91 -12.40
CA LYS A 237 9.00 -2.33 -12.73
C LYS A 237 9.74 -2.99 -13.90
N SER A 238 9.02 -3.29 -14.95
CA SER A 238 9.56 -3.93 -16.11
C SER A 238 10.16 -2.93 -17.09
N TYR A 239 9.83 -1.62 -17.07
CA TYR A 239 10.55 -0.59 -17.87
C TYR A 239 10.21 0.90 -17.59
N SER A 240 9.61 1.30 -16.46
CA SER A 240 9.59 2.73 -16.16
C SER A 240 11.02 3.21 -15.88
N ARG A 241 11.71 3.77 -16.88
CA ARG A 241 12.80 4.74 -16.68
C ARG A 241 12.23 6.03 -16.06
N MET A 242 11.37 5.88 -15.06
CA MET A 242 10.95 6.98 -14.22
C MET A 242 12.19 7.34 -13.43
N SER A 243 12.67 8.53 -13.75
CA SER A 243 13.82 9.23 -13.22
C SER A 243 14.12 8.78 -11.81
N SER A 244 15.00 7.80 -11.67
CA SER A 244 15.77 7.71 -10.45
C SER A 244 16.49 9.07 -10.33
N VAL A 245 16.82 9.49 -9.11
CA VAL A 245 17.56 10.73 -8.85
C VAL A 245 18.72 10.93 -9.84
N ALA A 246 19.29 9.83 -10.35
CA ALA A 246 20.21 9.80 -11.48
C ALA A 246 19.81 10.73 -12.65
N ARG A 247 18.59 10.65 -13.21
CA ARG A 247 18.20 11.51 -14.34
C ARG A 247 18.07 12.99 -13.93
N LEU A 248 17.64 13.27 -12.70
CA LEU A 248 17.58 14.64 -12.15
C LEU A 248 18.98 15.22 -11.90
N LEU A 249 19.92 14.37 -11.50
CA LEU A 249 21.35 14.66 -11.38
C LEU A 249 22.08 14.62 -12.73
N GLY A 250 21.37 14.32 -13.83
CA GLY A 250 21.94 14.17 -15.17
C GLY A 250 23.08 13.15 -15.21
N VAL A 251 22.92 12.05 -14.48
CA VAL A 251 23.84 10.91 -14.46
C VAL A 251 23.91 10.29 -15.84
N GLU A 252 25.07 10.45 -16.48
CA GLU A 252 25.41 9.72 -17.70
C GLU A 252 26.16 8.43 -17.33
N HIS A 253 25.57 7.28 -17.67
CA HIS A 253 26.26 6.00 -17.53
C HIS A 253 27.30 5.88 -18.65
N ASN A 254 28.57 5.78 -18.25
CA ASN A 254 29.65 5.55 -19.18
C ASN A 254 29.56 4.11 -19.71
N LYS A 255 29.49 3.93 -21.04
CA LYS A 255 29.29 2.61 -21.68
C LYS A 255 30.36 1.57 -21.36
N ASN A 256 31.49 2.00 -20.76
CA ASN A 256 32.66 1.16 -20.47
C ASN A 256 32.84 0.85 -18.97
N GLY A 257 31.79 0.99 -18.15
CA GLY A 257 31.87 0.69 -16.71
C GLY A 257 32.72 1.69 -15.89
N GLY A 258 33.02 2.86 -16.46
CA GLY A 258 33.74 3.95 -15.77
C GLY A 258 32.83 4.78 -14.85
N THR A 259 33.46 5.66 -14.06
CA THR A 259 32.80 6.54 -13.08
C THR A 259 31.63 7.31 -13.69
N THR A 260 30.50 7.24 -12.99
CA THR A 260 29.25 7.93 -13.33
C THR A 260 29.43 9.45 -13.22
N LYS A 261 29.17 10.21 -14.28
CA LYS A 261 29.29 11.68 -14.26
C LYS A 261 27.93 12.31 -13.92
N ILE A 262 27.87 13.03 -12.80
CA ILE A 262 26.74 13.90 -12.43
C ILE A 262 26.89 15.20 -13.23
N THR A 263 25.93 15.51 -14.11
CA THR A 263 25.98 16.71 -14.96
C THR A 263 25.20 17.89 -14.38
N ARG A 264 24.41 17.68 -13.31
CA ARG A 264 23.66 18.73 -12.62
C ARG A 264 23.64 18.52 -11.10
N LYS A 265 23.78 19.60 -10.33
CA LYS A 265 23.51 19.59 -8.88
C LYS A 265 21.99 19.70 -8.66
N ALA A 266 21.40 18.75 -7.91
CA ALA A 266 20.01 18.87 -7.44
C ALA A 266 19.89 20.00 -6.41
N SER A 267 18.77 20.72 -6.41
CA SER A 267 18.46 21.65 -5.32
C SER A 267 18.05 20.90 -4.05
N ASP A 268 18.13 21.56 -2.90
CA ASP A 268 17.72 20.96 -1.62
C ASP A 268 16.23 20.57 -1.62
N GLU A 269 15.39 21.33 -2.33
CA GLU A 269 13.97 21.04 -2.52
C GLU A 269 13.75 19.78 -3.36
N GLU A 270 14.52 19.59 -4.43
CA GLU A 270 14.43 18.38 -5.25
C GLU A 270 14.90 17.14 -4.49
N ILE A 271 15.96 17.31 -3.69
CA ILE A 271 16.42 16.27 -2.76
C ILE A 271 15.31 15.99 -1.74
N ARG A 272 14.68 17.01 -1.15
CA ARG A 272 13.58 16.85 -0.19
C ARG A 272 12.38 16.13 -0.80
N ARG A 273 11.93 16.52 -2.00
CA ARG A 273 10.81 15.86 -2.70
C ARG A 273 11.10 14.42 -3.02
N ASN A 274 12.28 14.14 -3.57
CA ASN A 274 12.71 12.77 -3.76
C ASN A 274 12.74 12.03 -2.42
N THR A 275 13.20 12.72 -1.37
CA THR A 275 13.22 12.21 0.01
C THR A 275 11.82 11.94 0.59
N LEU A 276 10.79 12.47 -0.01
CA LEU A 276 9.40 12.18 0.35
C LEU A 276 8.78 11.09 -0.53
N GLY A 277 9.55 10.51 -1.44
CA GLY A 277 9.07 9.51 -2.40
C GLY A 277 8.34 10.11 -3.60
N HIS A 278 8.49 11.41 -3.87
CA HIS A 278 7.99 11.99 -5.11
C HIS A 278 8.77 11.45 -6.29
N ILE A 279 8.08 11.34 -7.42
CA ILE A 279 8.68 10.90 -8.69
C ILE A 279 8.71 12.05 -9.67
N PHE A 280 9.78 12.14 -10.45
CA PHE A 280 9.93 13.16 -11.48
C PHE A 280 9.70 12.53 -12.86
N PHE A 281 8.71 13.00 -13.60
CA PHE A 281 8.34 12.46 -14.90
C PHE A 281 7.87 13.56 -15.85
N LYS A 282 8.43 13.58 -17.08
CA LYS A 282 8.13 14.61 -18.10
C LYS A 282 8.22 16.04 -17.55
N ASP A 283 9.31 16.32 -16.86
CA ASP A 283 9.62 17.62 -16.27
C ASP A 283 8.67 18.09 -15.16
N GLU A 284 7.86 17.17 -14.63
CA GLU A 284 6.87 17.42 -13.57
C GLU A 284 7.11 16.50 -12.37
N TRP A 285 6.78 17.01 -11.17
CA TRP A 285 6.77 16.22 -9.94
C TRP A 285 5.40 15.62 -9.69
N PHE A 286 5.39 14.35 -9.31
CA PHE A 286 4.20 13.66 -8.85
C PHE A 286 4.41 13.19 -7.41
N LYS A 287 3.46 13.54 -6.56
CA LYS A 287 3.44 13.22 -5.15
C LYS A 287 2.80 11.85 -4.93
N PRO A 288 3.32 10.99 -4.04
CA PRO A 288 2.69 9.70 -3.77
C PRO A 288 1.29 9.88 -3.18
N ILE A 289 0.33 9.10 -3.67
CA ILE A 289 -0.99 9.00 -3.06
C ILE A 289 -0.89 7.98 -1.92
N PHE A 290 -0.88 8.50 -0.69
CA PHE A 290 -0.65 7.71 0.50
C PHE A 290 -1.51 8.24 1.66
N MET A 291 -2.18 7.33 2.34
CA MET A 291 -2.87 7.58 3.61
C MET A 291 -2.06 6.92 4.72
N PRO A 292 -1.58 7.68 5.71
CA PRO A 292 -0.89 7.11 6.85
C PRO A 292 -1.82 6.29 7.75
N PRO A 293 -1.26 5.43 8.63
CA PRO A 293 -2.00 4.75 9.70
C PRO A 293 -2.36 5.71 10.85
N SER A 294 -2.92 6.87 10.49
CA SER A 294 -3.31 7.95 11.39
C SER A 294 -4.69 7.69 12.01
N ARG A 295 -4.87 8.13 13.26
CA ARG A 295 -6.21 8.20 13.91
C ARG A 295 -7.03 9.41 13.45
N TYR A 296 -6.37 10.41 12.86
CA TYR A 296 -6.96 11.69 12.47
C TYR A 296 -7.04 11.84 10.96
N LYS A 297 -7.48 10.79 10.25
CA LYS A 297 -7.62 10.76 8.77
C LYS A 297 -8.40 11.95 8.21
N GLU A 298 -9.37 12.50 8.95
CA GLU A 298 -10.16 13.67 8.53
C GLU A 298 -9.37 14.98 8.47
N LEU A 299 -8.22 15.06 9.15
CA LEU A 299 -7.33 16.22 9.09
C LEU A 299 -6.50 16.22 7.81
N TYR A 300 -6.33 15.06 7.18
CA TYR A 300 -5.74 14.94 5.86
C TYR A 300 -6.82 15.37 4.87
N LYS A 301 -6.89 16.68 4.58
CA LYS A 301 -7.76 17.28 3.56
C LYS A 301 -7.31 16.81 2.16
N HIS A 302 -7.53 15.54 1.87
CA HIS A 302 -7.15 14.91 0.62
C HIS A 302 -8.42 14.55 -0.16
N TRP A 303 -8.43 14.86 -1.46
CA TRP A 303 -9.52 14.48 -2.35
C TRP A 303 -9.74 12.96 -2.41
N TYR A 304 -8.67 12.17 -2.19
CA TYR A 304 -8.61 10.76 -2.51
C TYR A 304 -9.56 9.89 -1.66
N PRO A 305 -9.56 9.96 -0.30
CA PRO A 305 -10.54 9.25 0.51
C PRO A 305 -11.98 9.58 0.17
N THR A 306 -12.26 10.84 -0.20
CA THR A 306 -13.60 11.27 -0.56
C THR A 306 -14.05 10.59 -1.86
N VAL A 307 -13.18 10.51 -2.86
CA VAL A 307 -13.46 9.81 -4.12
C VAL A 307 -13.64 8.31 -3.89
N MET A 308 -12.73 7.66 -3.15
CA MET A 308 -12.84 6.24 -2.82
C MET A 308 -14.16 5.93 -2.11
N ARG A 309 -14.49 6.70 -1.07
CA ARG A 309 -15.73 6.54 -0.29
C ARG A 309 -16.97 6.66 -1.16
N ARG A 310 -17.05 7.70 -2.00
CA ARG A 310 -18.19 7.90 -2.91
C ARG A 310 -18.37 6.73 -3.88
N ARG A 311 -17.29 6.21 -4.45
CA ARG A 311 -17.35 5.07 -5.38
C ARG A 311 -17.77 3.79 -4.68
N ILE A 312 -17.20 3.50 -3.52
CA ILE A 312 -17.58 2.33 -2.71
C ILE A 312 -19.06 2.42 -2.32
N HIS A 313 -19.53 3.60 -1.85
CA HIS A 313 -20.94 3.80 -1.48
C HIS A 313 -21.90 3.62 -2.65
N SER A 314 -21.47 3.86 -3.89
CA SER A 314 -22.31 3.60 -5.07
C SER A 314 -22.49 2.11 -5.40
N LEU A 315 -21.61 1.24 -4.89
CA LEU A 315 -21.62 -0.20 -5.13
C LEU A 315 -22.20 -1.00 -3.96
N LEU A 316 -22.05 -0.50 -2.72
CA LEU A 316 -22.51 -1.19 -1.51
C LEU A 316 -24.01 -1.59 -1.53
N PRO A 317 -24.96 -0.77 -1.99
CA PRO A 317 -26.38 -1.16 -2.05
C PRO A 317 -26.66 -2.42 -2.90
N LEU A 318 -25.82 -2.67 -3.90
CA LEU A 318 -25.94 -3.79 -4.83
C LEU A 318 -25.17 -5.02 -4.35
N THR A 319 -24.33 -4.88 -3.32
CA THR A 319 -23.49 -5.94 -2.80
C THR A 319 -24.33 -6.97 -2.07
N GLN A 320 -24.14 -8.25 -2.40
CA GLN A 320 -24.85 -9.36 -1.77
C GLN A 320 -23.95 -10.14 -0.81
N LYS A 321 -22.64 -10.08 -1.04
CA LYS A 321 -21.62 -10.77 -0.25
C LYS A 321 -20.44 -9.84 0.06
N ILE A 322 -20.00 -9.81 1.32
CA ILE A 322 -18.73 -9.19 1.72
C ILE A 322 -17.80 -10.28 2.23
N ILE A 323 -16.57 -10.27 1.74
CA ILE A 323 -15.51 -11.18 2.17
C ILE A 323 -14.37 -10.35 2.75
N ILE A 324 -13.96 -10.63 3.98
CA ILE A 324 -12.91 -9.88 4.67
C ILE A 324 -11.74 -10.81 4.91
N ALA A 325 -10.60 -10.56 4.28
CA ALA A 325 -9.42 -11.41 4.39
C ALA A 325 -8.23 -10.66 4.97
N GLY A 326 -7.72 -11.18 6.09
CA GLY A 326 -6.48 -10.70 6.71
C GLY A 326 -6.51 -9.26 7.21
N TYR A 327 -7.69 -8.67 7.40
CA TYR A 327 -7.85 -7.34 7.97
C TYR A 327 -8.11 -7.41 9.47
N SER A 328 -7.32 -6.70 10.26
CA SER A 328 -7.31 -6.79 11.73
C SER A 328 -8.27 -5.81 12.43
N PHE A 329 -8.93 -4.92 11.67
CA PHE A 329 -9.77 -3.84 12.21
C PHE A 329 -9.04 -3.01 13.28
N PRO A 330 -7.91 -2.36 12.95
CA PRO A 330 -7.18 -1.57 13.93
C PRO A 330 -8.08 -0.44 14.46
N GLU A 331 -7.94 -0.08 15.73
CA GLU A 331 -8.78 0.95 16.37
C GLU A 331 -8.77 2.28 15.60
N ALA A 332 -7.61 2.63 15.02
CA ALA A 332 -7.45 3.84 14.21
C ALA A 332 -8.36 3.88 12.98
N ASP A 333 -8.83 2.72 12.52
CA ASP A 333 -9.64 2.60 11.32
C ASP A 333 -11.13 2.45 11.64
N ILE A 334 -11.55 2.16 12.87
CA ILE A 334 -12.96 1.90 13.20
C ILE A 334 -13.85 3.08 12.78
N ASP A 335 -13.50 4.31 13.14
CA ASP A 335 -14.26 5.50 12.74
C ASP A 335 -14.27 5.71 11.23
N HIS A 336 -13.16 5.38 10.56
CA HIS A 336 -13.05 5.49 9.10
C HIS A 336 -13.90 4.43 8.39
N LEU A 337 -13.91 3.20 8.91
CA LEU A 337 -14.71 2.08 8.43
C LEU A 337 -16.19 2.37 8.63
N GLY A 338 -16.60 2.95 9.75
CA GLY A 338 -18.00 3.36 9.96
C GLY A 338 -18.49 4.40 8.93
N LYS A 339 -17.57 5.21 8.39
CA LYS A 339 -17.87 6.14 7.28
C LYS A 339 -17.86 5.50 5.91
N LEU A 340 -17.20 4.35 5.77
CA LEU A 340 -17.09 3.61 4.51
C LEU A 340 -18.20 2.55 4.37
N PHE A 341 -18.56 1.93 5.49
CA PHE A 341 -19.53 0.86 5.64
C PHE A 341 -20.73 1.40 6.42
N VAL A 342 -21.43 2.37 5.84
CA VAL A 342 -22.57 3.05 6.48
C VAL A 342 -23.70 2.05 6.70
N LYS A 343 -24.17 1.94 7.96
CA LYS A 343 -25.15 0.93 8.37
C LYS A 343 -26.42 0.92 7.49
N ASP A 344 -26.88 2.10 7.08
CA ASP A 344 -28.15 2.25 6.35
C ASP A 344 -28.00 1.90 4.85
N VAL A 345 -26.75 1.73 4.39
CA VAL A 345 -26.42 1.37 3.00
C VAL A 345 -26.23 -0.15 2.86
N ILE A 346 -25.70 -0.79 3.90
CA ILE A 346 -25.43 -2.23 3.90
C ILE A 346 -26.68 -2.99 4.30
N ARG A 347 -27.06 -3.94 3.45
CA ARG A 347 -28.27 -4.74 3.62
C ARG A 347 -28.14 -5.73 4.80
N PRO A 348 -29.19 -5.94 5.61
CA PRO A 348 -29.17 -6.92 6.70
C PRO A 348 -29.00 -8.38 6.22
N ASP A 349 -29.54 -8.71 5.04
CA ASP A 349 -29.57 -10.05 4.47
C ASP A 349 -28.28 -10.47 3.74
N LEU A 350 -27.30 -9.55 3.68
CA LEU A 350 -25.96 -9.73 3.14
C LEU A 350 -25.25 -10.91 3.80
N GLU A 351 -24.53 -11.72 3.02
CA GLU A 351 -23.57 -12.69 3.55
C GLU A 351 -22.24 -12.00 3.88
N LEU A 352 -21.81 -12.04 5.14
CA LEU A 352 -20.49 -11.58 5.57
C LEU A 352 -19.62 -12.77 5.93
N LYS A 353 -18.51 -12.94 5.21
CA LYS A 353 -17.48 -13.94 5.48
C LYS A 353 -16.21 -13.28 5.96
N VAL A 354 -15.65 -13.73 7.07
CA VAL A 354 -14.40 -13.22 7.63
C VAL A 354 -13.37 -14.34 7.67
N ILE A 355 -12.22 -14.09 7.06
CA ILE A 355 -11.08 -15.00 6.94
C ILE A 355 -9.91 -14.38 7.70
N ASN A 356 -9.75 -14.80 8.95
CA ASN A 356 -8.72 -14.26 9.83
C ASN A 356 -8.32 -15.29 10.91
N PRO A 357 -7.02 -15.44 11.25
CA PRO A 357 -6.59 -16.32 12.33
C PRO A 357 -7.20 -15.93 13.69
N SER A 358 -7.50 -14.66 13.90
CA SER A 358 -8.12 -14.15 15.13
C SER A 358 -9.65 -14.35 15.18
N ASN A 359 -10.24 -15.12 14.26
CA ASN A 359 -11.68 -15.39 14.26
C ASN A 359 -12.19 -16.05 15.55
N GLN A 360 -11.34 -16.74 16.32
CA GLN A 360 -11.71 -17.32 17.62
C GLN A 360 -11.67 -16.31 18.77
N GLU A 361 -11.10 -15.12 18.54
CA GLU A 361 -10.89 -14.11 19.57
C GLU A 361 -12.13 -13.22 19.71
N LYS A 362 -12.73 -13.22 20.91
CA LYS A 362 -13.97 -12.45 21.18
C LYS A 362 -13.85 -10.96 20.87
N HIS A 363 -12.69 -10.37 21.15
CA HIS A 363 -12.46 -8.94 20.92
C HIS A 363 -12.36 -8.61 19.41
N PHE A 364 -11.82 -9.52 18.59
CA PHE A 364 -11.81 -9.37 17.14
C PHE A 364 -13.23 -9.46 16.58
N GLN A 365 -14.01 -10.47 16.97
CA GLN A 365 -15.42 -10.59 16.57
C GLN A 365 -16.26 -9.37 16.99
N LYS A 366 -15.97 -8.78 18.17
CA LYS A 366 -16.63 -7.54 18.61
C LYS A 366 -16.37 -6.39 17.62
N ARG A 367 -15.11 -6.18 17.19
CA ARG A 367 -14.76 -5.13 16.21
C ARG A 367 -15.43 -5.36 14.85
N VAL A 368 -15.52 -6.61 14.39
CA VAL A 368 -16.27 -6.94 13.17
C VAL A 368 -17.74 -6.51 13.31
N LYS A 369 -18.38 -6.85 14.43
CA LYS A 369 -19.78 -6.50 14.70
C LYS A 369 -20.00 -5.00 14.93
N GLU A 370 -18.98 -4.27 15.41
CA GLU A 370 -19.05 -2.81 15.50
C GLU A 370 -19.10 -2.14 14.11
N VAL A 371 -18.41 -2.71 13.12
CA VAL A 371 -18.42 -2.20 11.74
C VAL A 371 -19.66 -2.70 10.97
N PHE A 372 -20.11 -3.93 11.23
CA PHE A 372 -21.25 -4.55 10.53
C PHE A 372 -22.36 -4.98 11.51
N PRO A 373 -22.96 -4.06 12.28
CA PRO A 373 -23.88 -4.41 13.37
C PRO A 373 -25.20 -5.03 12.92
N GLN A 374 -25.62 -4.78 11.68
CA GLN A 374 -26.90 -5.20 11.12
C GLN A 374 -26.83 -6.48 10.27
N VAL A 375 -25.63 -7.02 10.03
CA VAL A 375 -25.48 -8.23 9.21
C VAL A 375 -25.86 -9.47 10.02
N GLU A 376 -26.85 -10.21 9.54
CA GLU A 376 -27.37 -11.39 10.23
C GLU A 376 -26.56 -12.66 9.96
N LYS A 377 -25.97 -12.76 8.75
CA LYS A 377 -25.24 -13.94 8.29
C LYS A 377 -23.74 -13.69 8.36
N LEU A 378 -23.13 -14.07 9.48
CA LEU A 378 -21.69 -13.98 9.70
C LEU A 378 -21.05 -15.38 9.68
N ASP A 379 -20.15 -15.62 8.74
CA ASP A 379 -19.30 -16.81 8.66
C ASP A 379 -17.86 -16.47 9.07
N CYS A 380 -17.38 -17.10 10.15
CA CYS A 380 -16.00 -17.00 10.65
C CYS A 380 -15.28 -18.37 10.66
N SER A 381 -15.77 -19.34 9.88
CA SER A 381 -15.26 -20.72 9.91
C SER A 381 -13.85 -20.87 9.33
N ILE A 382 -13.50 -20.06 8.32
CA ILE A 382 -12.19 -20.11 7.65
C ILE A 382 -11.23 -19.15 8.33
N GLN A 383 -10.00 -19.60 8.62
CA GLN A 383 -9.00 -18.80 9.34
C GLN A 383 -7.82 -18.40 8.47
N ASP A 384 -7.48 -19.20 7.45
CA ASP A 384 -6.35 -18.96 6.56
C ASP A 384 -6.81 -18.50 5.17
N PHE A 385 -6.26 -17.37 4.71
CA PHE A 385 -6.51 -16.83 3.38
C PHE A 385 -6.00 -17.76 2.26
N ARG A 386 -4.92 -18.51 2.51
CA ARG A 386 -4.38 -19.50 1.56
C ARG A 386 -5.37 -20.62 1.31
N GLU A 387 -5.97 -21.16 2.36
CA GLU A 387 -6.98 -22.22 2.28
C GLU A 387 -8.23 -21.74 1.54
N TYR A 388 -8.68 -20.53 1.86
CA TYR A 388 -9.79 -19.90 1.15
C TYR A 388 -9.49 -19.80 -0.36
N CYS A 389 -8.33 -19.26 -0.74
CA CYS A 389 -7.95 -19.13 -2.14
C CYS A 389 -7.87 -20.48 -2.87
N LYS A 390 -7.42 -21.54 -2.19
CA LYS A 390 -7.39 -22.90 -2.74
C LYS A 390 -8.78 -23.49 -2.99
N SER A 391 -9.80 -23.05 -2.25
CA SER A 391 -11.19 -23.49 -2.46
C SER A 391 -11.92 -22.74 -3.58
N LEU A 392 -11.32 -21.69 -4.14
CA LEU A 392 -11.97 -20.88 -5.17
C LEU A 392 -11.98 -21.62 -6.51
N PRO A 393 -13.05 -21.45 -7.32
CA PRO A 393 -13.06 -21.95 -8.69
C PRO A 393 -12.04 -21.17 -9.50
N THR A 394 -10.96 -21.83 -9.91
CA THR A 394 -9.88 -21.24 -10.72
C THR A 394 -9.80 -21.94 -12.07
N SER A 395 -9.32 -21.24 -13.09
CA SER A 395 -9.24 -21.76 -14.46
C SER A 395 -8.19 -22.87 -14.65
N PHE A 396 -7.36 -23.15 -13.64
CA PHE A 396 -6.31 -24.16 -13.70
C PHE A 396 -6.34 -25.06 -12.47
N THR A 397 -6.41 -26.37 -12.68
CA THR A 397 -6.00 -27.35 -11.67
C THR A 397 -4.49 -27.23 -11.50
N TYR A 398 -4.03 -26.84 -10.30
CA TYR A 398 -2.62 -26.89 -9.97
C TYR A 398 -2.23 -28.37 -9.84
N ASP A 399 -1.44 -28.87 -10.79
CA ASP A 399 -0.64 -30.07 -10.56
C ASP A 399 0.49 -29.64 -9.60
N ASP A 400 0.35 -30.02 -8.32
CA ASP A 400 1.34 -29.74 -7.26
C ASP A 400 2.67 -30.49 -7.47
#